data_AF-A0A2V4DQD4-F1
#
_entry.id   AF-A0A2V4DQD4-F1
#
_cell.length_a   1.000
_cell.length_b   1.000
_cell.length_c   1.000
_cell.angle_alpha   90.00
_cell.angle_beta   90.00
_cell.angle_gamma   90.00
#
_symmetry.space_group_name_H-M   'P 1'
#
loop_
_entity.id
_entity.type
_entity.pdbx_description
1 polymer ?
#
loop_
_entity_poly.entity_id
_entity_poly.type
_entity_poly.pdbx_seq_one_letter_code
_entity_poly.pdbx_strand_id
1 'polypeptide(L)'
;MSPEQFKQFERTGIMPATTETSVSPVLKYSSKYNGITVKIVVKPGTFSQLEKIGISANKPASTQFPNMSTQTGKWMNTNTRFKVEGGQMTTQLGQGKGIEIFNKNIVHFEKVK
;
A
#
# COMPACT_ATOMS: atom_id res chain seq x y z
N MET A 1 -4.31 -8.82 -6.29
CA MET A 1 -3.92 -9.92 -5.36
C MET A 1 -4.24 -11.27 -5.99
N SER A 2 -3.62 -12.35 -5.55
CA SER A 2 -3.96 -13.71 -6.04
C SER A 2 -5.35 -14.15 -5.54
N PRO A 3 -6.01 -15.13 -6.18
CA PRO A 3 -7.27 -15.69 -5.69
C PRO A 3 -7.21 -16.21 -4.25
N GLU A 4 -6.11 -16.85 -3.86
CA GLU A 4 -5.89 -17.39 -2.52
C GLU A 4 -5.75 -16.28 -1.49
N GLN A 5 -4.98 -15.24 -1.81
CA GLN A 5 -4.83 -14.05 -0.99
C GLN A 5 -6.17 -13.35 -0.80
N PHE A 6 -6.99 -13.26 -1.85
CA PHE A 6 -8.32 -12.67 -1.76
C PHE A 6 -9.23 -13.50 -0.86
N LYS A 7 -9.27 -14.83 -1.00
CA LYS A 7 -10.06 -15.70 -0.10
C LYS A 7 -9.65 -15.52 1.36
N GLN A 8 -8.36 -15.39 1.64
CA GLN A 8 -7.89 -15.09 2.99
C GLN A 8 -8.38 -13.72 3.45
N PHE A 9 -8.24 -12.68 2.61
CA PHE A 9 -8.64 -11.32 2.95
C PHE A 9 -10.15 -11.19 3.15
N GLU A 10 -10.95 -11.84 2.31
CA GLU A 10 -12.41 -11.90 2.41
C GLU A 10 -12.86 -12.54 3.73
N ARG A 11 -12.19 -13.63 4.14
CA ARG A 11 -12.51 -14.34 5.39
C ARG A 11 -12.10 -13.56 6.64
N THR A 12 -10.99 -12.84 6.61
CA THR A 12 -10.39 -12.25 7.82
C THR A 12 -10.55 -10.74 7.93
N GLY A 13 -10.78 -10.05 6.82
CA GLY A 13 -10.65 -8.60 6.73
C GLY A 13 -9.21 -8.08 6.89
N ILE A 14 -8.20 -8.97 6.87
CA ILE A 14 -6.79 -8.64 7.06
C ILE A 14 -6.03 -8.82 5.74
N MET A 15 -5.51 -7.72 5.21
CA MET A 15 -4.64 -7.70 4.03
C MET A 15 -3.36 -8.51 4.32
N PRO A 16 -3.03 -9.52 3.48
CA PRO A 16 -1.85 -10.33 3.70
C PRO A 16 -0.55 -9.55 3.52
N ALA A 17 0.37 -9.76 4.46
CA ALA A 17 1.75 -9.28 4.38
C ALA A 17 2.54 -10.12 3.38
N THR A 18 3.02 -9.50 2.31
CA THR A 18 3.88 -10.12 1.31
C THR A 18 5.06 -9.21 1.02
N THR A 19 6.04 -9.69 0.26
CA THR A 19 7.18 -8.86 -0.19
C THR A 19 6.74 -7.73 -1.14
N GLU A 20 5.58 -7.87 -1.79
CA GLU A 20 5.11 -6.98 -2.86
C GLU A 20 3.74 -6.33 -2.56
N THR A 21 3.28 -6.34 -1.30
CA THR A 21 1.98 -5.74 -0.97
C THR A 21 2.02 -4.23 -1.19
N SER A 22 1.35 -3.77 -2.24
CA SER A 22 1.28 -2.37 -2.65
C SER A 22 -0.17 -1.97 -2.93
N VAL A 23 -0.52 -0.74 -2.56
CA VAL A 23 -1.83 -0.15 -2.82
C VAL A 23 -1.69 1.08 -3.71
N SER A 24 -2.76 1.36 -4.45
CA SER A 24 -2.83 2.44 -5.43
C SER A 24 -4.20 3.10 -5.37
N PRO A 25 -4.28 4.44 -5.33
CA PRO A 25 -5.54 5.16 -5.42
C PRO A 25 -6.16 5.13 -6.84
N VAL A 26 -5.38 4.78 -7.86
CA VAL A 26 -5.83 4.80 -9.26
C VAL A 26 -6.28 3.41 -9.70
N LEU A 27 -7.60 3.24 -9.89
CA LEU A 27 -8.18 1.96 -10.33
C LEU A 27 -7.59 1.48 -11.67
N LYS A 28 -7.47 2.37 -12.66
CA LYS A 28 -6.90 2.04 -13.99
C LYS A 28 -5.46 1.49 -13.89
N TYR A 29 -4.69 1.92 -12.90
CA TYR A 29 -3.35 1.36 -12.66
C TYR A 29 -3.46 -0.04 -12.05
N SER A 30 -4.25 -0.19 -10.98
CA SER A 30 -4.43 -1.46 -10.28
C SER A 30 -5.01 -2.56 -11.16
N SER A 31 -5.95 -2.23 -12.06
CA SER A 31 -6.64 -3.18 -12.94
C SER A 31 -5.77 -3.77 -14.06
N LYS A 32 -4.53 -3.28 -14.24
CA LYS A 32 -3.54 -3.88 -15.15
C LYS A 32 -2.95 -5.17 -14.60
N TYR A 33 -2.98 -5.37 -13.29
CA TYR A 33 -2.48 -6.58 -12.66
C TYR A 33 -3.35 -7.79 -13.03
N ASN A 34 -2.72 -8.91 -13.39
CA ASN A 34 -3.42 -10.16 -13.66
C ASN A 34 -3.77 -10.87 -12.35
N GLY A 35 -4.88 -10.45 -11.75
CA GLY A 35 -5.42 -11.03 -10.52
C GLY A 35 -6.68 -10.29 -10.07
N ILE A 36 -7.08 -10.51 -8.83
CA ILE A 36 -8.27 -9.86 -8.26
C ILE A 36 -7.95 -8.42 -7.89
N THR A 37 -8.77 -7.50 -8.38
CA THR A 37 -8.74 -6.07 -8.03
C THR A 37 -9.73 -5.83 -6.91
N VAL A 38 -9.25 -5.30 -5.80
CA VAL A 38 -10.06 -4.96 -4.62
C VAL A 38 -9.96 -3.48 -4.37
N LYS A 39 -11.10 -2.83 -4.16
CA LYS A 39 -11.18 -1.46 -3.68
C LYS A 39 -11.32 -1.51 -2.16
N ILE A 40 -10.50 -0.74 -1.47
CA ILE A 40 -10.42 -0.74 0.00
C ILE A 40 -10.67 0.67 0.48
N VAL A 41 -11.60 0.80 1.42
CA VAL A 41 -11.90 2.03 2.13
C VAL A 41 -11.23 1.97 3.49
N VAL A 42 -10.44 2.98 3.82
CA VAL A 42 -9.76 3.13 5.10
C VAL A 42 -10.25 4.37 5.85
N LYS A 43 -10.01 4.43 7.15
CA LYS A 43 -10.34 5.60 7.97
C LYS A 43 -9.60 6.86 7.47
N PRO A 44 -10.22 8.06 7.57
CA PRO A 44 -9.52 9.31 7.30
C PRO A 44 -8.21 9.42 8.10
N GLY A 45 -7.16 9.97 7.48
CA GLY A 45 -5.84 10.13 8.12
C GLY A 45 -4.95 8.88 8.11
N THR A 46 -5.41 7.74 7.57
CA THR A 46 -4.58 6.52 7.46
C THR A 46 -3.28 6.79 6.68
N PHE A 47 -3.36 7.43 5.52
CA PHE A 47 -2.16 7.74 4.73
C PHE A 47 -1.24 8.75 5.42
N SER A 48 -1.79 9.72 6.16
CA SER A 48 -0.98 10.60 7.01
C SER A 48 -0.24 9.84 8.12
N GLN A 49 -0.77 8.73 8.63
CA GLN A 49 -0.04 7.84 9.55
C GLN A 49 1.05 7.05 8.83
N LEU A 50 0.78 6.55 7.61
CA LEU A 50 1.76 5.83 6.80
C LEU A 50 2.92 6.74 6.36
N GLU A 51 2.65 8.01 6.06
CA GLU A 51 3.66 9.02 5.70
C GLU A 51 4.66 9.28 6.83
N LYS A 52 4.24 9.23 8.10
CA LYS A 52 5.13 9.38 9.26
C LYS A 52 6.24 8.32 9.32
N ILE A 53 6.01 7.16 8.70
CA ILE A 53 7.00 6.08 8.57
C ILE A 53 7.41 5.89 7.10
N GLY A 54 7.11 6.86 6.24
CA GLY A 54 7.29 6.78 4.80
C GLY A 54 8.73 6.97 4.36
N ILE A 55 9.09 6.27 3.29
CA ILE A 55 10.31 6.48 2.53
C ILE A 55 9.90 6.85 1.10
N SER A 56 10.44 7.95 0.57
CA SER A 56 10.28 8.30 -0.83
C SER A 56 11.26 7.46 -1.67
N ALA A 57 10.70 6.46 -2.38
CA ALA A 57 11.48 5.39 -2.98
C ALA A 57 12.10 5.73 -4.34
N ASN A 58 11.69 6.85 -4.96
CA ASN A 58 12.25 7.33 -6.22
C ASN A 58 12.19 8.85 -6.32
N LYS A 59 12.99 9.42 -7.25
CA LYS A 59 13.11 10.87 -7.43
C LYS A 59 11.77 11.61 -7.56
N PRO A 60 10.79 11.15 -8.36
CA PRO A 60 9.50 11.83 -8.43
C PRO A 60 8.74 11.82 -7.10
N ALA A 61 8.81 10.74 -6.33
CA ALA A 61 8.20 10.71 -4.99
C ALA A 61 8.90 11.67 -4.03
N SER A 62 10.24 11.76 -4.08
CA SER A 62 11.00 12.71 -3.24
C SER A 62 10.74 14.16 -3.62
N THR A 63 10.41 14.46 -4.88
CA THR A 63 9.97 15.80 -5.29
C THR A 63 8.62 16.17 -4.67
N GLN A 64 7.69 15.22 -4.56
CA GLN A 64 6.38 15.44 -3.93
C GLN A 64 6.46 15.45 -2.40
N PHE A 65 7.40 14.70 -1.83
CA PHE A 65 7.64 14.61 -0.39
C PHE A 65 9.08 15.02 -0.03
N PRO A 66 9.45 16.31 -0.12
CA PRO A 66 10.83 16.77 0.03
C PRO A 66 11.44 16.50 1.41
N ASN A 67 10.59 16.38 2.44
CA ASN A 67 11.01 16.13 3.82
C ASN A 67 10.94 14.64 4.22
N MET A 68 10.50 13.76 3.32
CA MET A 68 10.40 12.32 3.60
C MET A 68 11.75 11.64 3.36
N SER A 69 12.10 10.71 4.25
CA SER A 69 13.35 9.94 4.14
C SER A 69 13.52 9.32 2.74
N THR A 70 14.74 9.36 2.21
CA THR A 70 15.14 8.68 0.96
C THR A 70 16.03 7.47 1.24
N GLN A 71 16.04 6.98 2.47
CA GLN A 71 16.97 5.93 2.89
C GLN A 71 16.78 4.64 2.09
N THR A 72 17.90 3.98 1.81
CA THR A 72 17.95 2.65 1.22
C THR A 72 18.26 1.61 2.31
N GLY A 73 17.96 0.33 2.07
CA GLY A 73 18.20 -0.74 3.04
C GLY A 73 16.95 -1.50 3.49
N LYS A 74 17.02 -2.17 4.65
CA LYS A 74 15.93 -2.98 5.22
C LYS A 74 14.83 -2.06 5.77
N TRP A 75 13.64 -2.11 5.18
CA TRP A 75 12.53 -1.20 5.51
C TRP A 75 11.20 -1.92 5.78
N MET A 76 11.02 -3.13 5.23
CA MET A 76 9.70 -3.80 5.18
C MET A 76 9.04 -3.99 6.56
N ASN A 77 9.82 -4.12 7.63
CA ASN A 77 9.27 -4.31 8.98
C ASN A 77 8.90 -2.99 9.69
N THR A 78 9.51 -1.87 9.28
CA THR A 78 9.48 -0.61 10.05
C THR A 78 8.83 0.55 9.31
N ASN A 79 8.78 0.52 7.99
CA ASN A 79 8.46 1.66 7.14
C ASN A 79 7.48 1.28 6.02
N THR A 80 6.93 2.30 5.39
CA THR A 80 6.25 2.20 4.09
C THR A 80 7.12 2.81 3.01
N ARG A 81 6.85 2.47 1.74
CA ARG A 81 7.50 3.11 0.60
C ARG A 81 6.48 3.80 -0.30
N PHE A 82 6.71 5.07 -0.56
CA PHE A 82 5.97 5.87 -1.52
C PHE A 82 6.77 5.93 -2.82
N LYS A 83 6.16 5.51 -3.93
CA LYS A 83 6.84 5.42 -5.22
C LYS A 83 5.91 5.91 -6.32
N VAL A 84 6.41 6.76 -7.21
CA VAL A 84 5.65 7.10 -8.41
C VAL A 84 5.89 6.05 -9.48
N GLU A 85 4.82 5.39 -9.93
CA GLU A 85 4.83 4.34 -10.95
C GLU A 85 3.67 4.55 -11.92
N GLY A 86 3.92 4.44 -13.23
CA GLY A 86 2.88 4.66 -14.24
C GLY A 86 2.17 6.01 -14.15
N GLY A 87 2.86 7.05 -13.66
CA GLY A 87 2.34 8.41 -13.50
C GLY A 87 1.55 8.69 -12.23
N GLN A 88 1.51 7.76 -11.25
CA GLN A 88 0.75 7.92 -10.02
C GLN A 88 1.49 7.38 -8.79
N MET A 89 1.12 7.83 -7.60
CA MET A 89 1.78 7.42 -6.34
C MET A 89 1.22 6.10 -5.82
N THR A 90 2.07 5.09 -5.72
CA THR A 90 1.79 3.83 -5.03
C THR A 90 2.38 3.85 -3.62
N THR A 91 1.79 3.06 -2.72
CA THR A 91 2.30 2.86 -1.36
C THR A 91 2.53 1.38 -1.12
N GLN A 92 3.79 0.99 -0.95
CA GLN A 92 4.17 -0.35 -0.53
C GLN A 92 4.09 -0.43 1.00
N LEU A 93 3.34 -1.40 1.52
CA LEU A 93 2.99 -1.49 2.94
C LEU A 93 4.00 -2.27 3.77
N GLY A 94 4.89 -3.03 3.12
CA GLY A 94 5.85 -3.89 3.80
C GLY A 94 5.18 -5.07 4.51
N GLN A 95 5.85 -5.60 5.52
CA GLN A 95 5.47 -6.79 6.28
C GLN A 95 5.30 -6.53 7.79
N GLY A 96 5.55 -5.31 8.26
CA GLY A 96 5.37 -4.93 9.68
C GLY A 96 4.50 -3.68 9.84
N LYS A 97 5.04 -2.62 10.46
CA LYS A 97 4.28 -1.44 10.90
C LYS A 97 3.34 -0.84 9.83
N GLY A 98 3.78 -0.79 8.57
CA GLY A 98 2.97 -0.22 7.48
C GLY A 98 1.68 -1.00 7.23
N ILE A 99 1.76 -2.33 7.11
CA ILE A 99 0.58 -3.15 6.87
C ILE A 99 -0.29 -3.30 8.12
N GLU A 100 0.30 -3.25 9.32
CA GLU A 100 -0.45 -3.20 10.59
C GLU A 100 -1.33 -1.94 10.69
N ILE A 101 -0.75 -0.77 10.39
CA ILE A 101 -1.49 0.50 10.35
C ILE A 101 -2.61 0.42 9.31
N PHE A 102 -2.31 -0.09 8.11
CA PHE A 102 -3.31 -0.20 7.05
C PHE A 102 -4.48 -1.09 7.48
N ASN A 103 -4.20 -2.31 7.95
CA ASN A 103 -5.20 -3.27 8.38
C ASN A 103 -6.08 -2.76 9.52
N LYS A 104 -5.51 -2.12 10.54
CA LYS A 104 -6.26 -1.53 11.67
C LYS A 104 -7.25 -0.44 11.24
N ASN A 105 -7.01 0.17 10.08
CA ASN A 105 -7.81 1.27 9.56
C ASN A 105 -8.73 0.87 8.40
N ILE A 106 -8.76 -0.39 7.96
CA ILE A 106 -9.74 -0.85 6.97
C ILE A 106 -11.16 -0.71 7.54
N VAL A 107 -12.04 -0.09 6.77
CA VAL A 107 -13.46 0.12 7.10
C VAL A 107 -14.34 -0.77 6.23
N HIS A 108 -14.00 -0.88 4.95
CA HIS A 108 -14.74 -1.67 3.99
C HIS A 108 -13.83 -2.10 2.84
N PHE A 109 -14.16 -3.20 2.18
CA PHE A 109 -13.51 -3.61 0.93
C PHE A 109 -14.51 -4.32 0.02
N GLU A 110 -14.30 -4.18 -1.29
CA GLU A 110 -15.14 -4.81 -2.31
C GLU A 110 -14.28 -5.29 -3.49
N LYS A 111 -14.62 -6.46 -4.04
CA LYS A 111 -14.03 -6.95 -5.29
C LYS A 111 -14.60 -6.14 -6.45
N VAL A 112 -13.71 -5.62 -7.30
CA VAL A 112 -14.07 -4.82 -8.48
C VAL A 112 -13.86 -5.59 -9.80
N LYS A 113 -12.86 -6.48 -9.84
CA LYS A 113 -12.54 -7.33 -10.99
C LYS A 113 -11.93 -8.64 -10.51
#